data_AF-F2RID2-F1
#
_entry.id   AF-F2RID2-F1
#
_cell.length_a   1.000
_cell.length_b   1.000
_cell.length_c   1.000
_cell.angle_alpha   90.00
_cell.angle_beta   90.00
_cell.angle_gamma   90.00
#
_symmetry.space_group_name_H-M   'P 1'
#
loop_
_entity.id
_entity.type
_entity.pdbx_description
1 polymer ?
#
loop_
_entity_poly.entity_id
_entity_poly.type
_entity_poly.pdbx_seq_one_letter_code
_entity_poly.pdbx_strand_id
1 'polypeptide(L)'
;MIVHEYGHAVHHAQVPGFGTTPESGAIGEAFGDYLAVAVGTHAAGKYGWPVKADAACVADWDATGYSEAPHCLRRIDGTKTYADREGEVHADGEIWSRALLDIRTSLGARTADRIIVNAQFGFAPDTSFRDAALTTIATAEKMYGSGAAKAVRDAFRAREIPGV
;
A
#
# COMPACT_ATOMS: atom_id res chain seq x y z
N MET A 1 12.26 6.33 1.39
CA MET A 1 12.35 6.95 2.73
C MET A 1 11.56 8.25 2.86
N ILE A 2 11.97 9.40 2.31
CA ILE A 2 11.25 10.68 2.53
C ILE A 2 9.72 10.60 2.28
N VAL A 3 9.31 10.02 1.15
CA VAL A 3 7.88 9.89 0.80
C VAL A 3 7.16 8.84 1.66
N HIS A 4 7.87 7.81 2.13
CA HIS A 4 7.31 6.82 3.05
C HIS A 4 6.94 7.50 4.38
N GLU A 5 7.87 8.27 4.97
CA GLU A 5 7.61 9.03 6.20
C GLU A 5 6.49 10.06 6.02
N TYR A 6 6.43 10.69 4.83
CA TYR A 6 5.32 11.57 4.49
C TYR A 6 3.98 10.82 4.43
N GLY A 7 3.98 9.54 4.05
CA GLY A 7 2.81 8.65 4.11
C GLY A 7 2.25 8.53 5.53
N HIS A 8 3.09 8.42 6.55
CA HIS A 8 2.63 8.45 7.96
C HIS A 8 1.96 9.79 8.30
N ALA A 9 2.54 10.91 7.85
CA ALA A 9 1.94 12.22 8.07
C ALA A 9 0.57 12.36 7.40
N VAL A 10 0.40 11.80 6.19
CA VAL A 10 -0.90 11.74 5.50
C VAL A 10 -1.91 10.94 6.30
N HIS A 11 -1.55 9.72 6.72
CA HIS A 11 -2.42 8.88 7.57
C HIS A 11 -2.81 9.59 8.86
N HIS A 12 -1.85 10.19 9.57
CA HIS A 12 -2.12 10.91 10.82
C HIS A 12 -3.04 12.11 10.61
N ALA A 13 -2.90 12.83 9.50
CA ALA A 13 -3.78 13.96 9.18
C ALA A 13 -5.21 13.52 8.84
N GLN A 14 -5.40 12.33 8.28
CA GLN A 14 -6.72 11.78 7.96
C GLN A 14 -7.38 11.12 9.17
N VAL A 15 -6.60 10.35 9.93
CA VAL A 15 -7.03 9.58 11.10
C VAL A 15 -6.02 9.80 12.23
N PRO A 16 -6.24 10.83 13.08
CA PRO A 16 -5.34 11.12 14.20
C PRO A 16 -5.16 9.89 15.10
N GLY A 17 -3.90 9.52 15.33
CA GLY A 17 -3.54 8.36 16.16
C GLY A 17 -3.62 7.00 15.46
N PHE A 18 -3.68 6.94 14.12
CA PHE A 18 -3.67 5.68 13.37
C PHE A 18 -2.47 4.79 13.68
N GLY A 19 -2.69 3.46 13.68
CA GLY A 19 -1.64 2.47 13.88
C GLY A 19 -1.54 1.94 15.31
N THR A 20 -2.66 1.81 16.03
CA THR A 20 -2.66 1.37 17.43
C THR A 20 -2.62 -0.16 17.61
N THR A 21 -2.70 -0.92 16.52
CA THR A 21 -2.68 -2.39 16.47
C THR A 21 -1.67 -2.88 15.43
N PRO A 22 -1.20 -4.15 15.50
CA PRO A 22 -0.30 -4.69 14.47
C PRO A 22 -0.87 -4.54 13.05
N GLU A 23 -2.16 -4.79 12.84
CA GLU A 23 -2.78 -4.64 11.52
C GLU A 23 -2.90 -3.17 11.08
N SER A 24 -3.36 -2.27 11.96
CA SER A 24 -3.45 -0.85 11.59
C SER A 24 -2.06 -0.25 11.35
N GLY A 25 -1.05 -0.65 12.12
CA GLY A 25 0.35 -0.30 11.88
C GLY A 25 0.83 -0.80 10.52
N ALA A 26 0.57 -2.07 10.21
CA ALA A 26 0.93 -2.66 8.92
C ALA A 26 0.25 -1.98 7.73
N ILE A 27 -1.02 -1.56 7.85
CA ILE A 27 -1.70 -0.75 6.83
C ILE A 27 -0.96 0.58 6.63
N GLY A 28 -0.50 1.21 7.71
CA GLY A 28 0.26 2.46 7.67
C GLY A 28 1.62 2.32 6.98
N GLU A 29 2.42 1.33 7.38
CA GLU A 29 3.71 1.00 6.77
C GLU A 29 3.57 0.71 5.27
N ALA A 30 2.58 -0.12 4.93
CA ALA A 30 2.28 -0.50 3.57
C ALA A 30 1.88 0.69 2.69
N PHE A 31 1.13 1.65 3.24
CA PHE A 31 0.77 2.86 2.52
C PHE A 31 2.00 3.75 2.28
N GLY A 32 2.90 3.88 3.25
CA GLY A 32 4.17 4.59 3.08
C GLY A 32 5.01 4.00 1.94
N ASP A 33 5.17 2.68 1.91
CA ASP A 33 5.89 1.97 0.85
C ASP A 33 5.23 2.15 -0.52
N TYR A 34 3.91 1.95 -0.60
CA TYR A 34 3.13 2.16 -1.83
C TYR A 34 3.25 3.59 -2.35
N LEU A 35 3.09 4.58 -1.47
CA LEU A 35 3.14 6.00 -1.83
C LEU A 35 4.54 6.37 -2.34
N ALA A 36 5.59 5.86 -1.71
CA ALA A 36 6.96 6.07 -2.15
C ALA A 36 7.20 5.55 -3.57
N VAL A 37 6.73 4.33 -3.89
CA VAL A 37 6.80 3.78 -5.25
C VAL A 37 5.96 4.58 -6.24
N ALA A 38 4.71 4.89 -5.88
CA ALA A 38 3.79 5.62 -6.77
C ALA A 38 4.31 7.02 -7.14
N VAL A 39 4.79 7.78 -6.15
CA VAL A 39 5.36 9.11 -6.35
C VAL A 39 6.71 9.05 -7.06
N GLY A 40 7.59 8.13 -6.65
CA GLY A 40 8.92 7.98 -7.22
C GLY A 40 8.87 7.63 -8.71
N THR A 41 8.04 6.64 -9.08
CA THR A 41 7.85 6.24 -10.49
C THR A 41 7.21 7.34 -11.32
N HIS A 42 6.24 8.08 -10.76
CA HIS A 42 5.64 9.23 -11.44
C HIS A 42 6.67 10.36 -11.69
N ALA A 43 7.47 10.70 -10.69
CA ALA A 43 8.51 11.73 -10.80
C ALA A 43 9.57 11.33 -11.84
N ALA A 44 10.03 10.08 -11.79
CA ALA A 44 11.01 9.58 -12.76
C ALA A 44 10.49 9.68 -14.21
N GLY A 45 9.24 9.25 -14.45
CA GLY A 45 8.61 9.39 -15.77
C GLY A 45 8.40 10.84 -16.20
N LYS A 46 7.97 11.72 -15.27
CA LYS A 46 7.72 13.14 -15.56
C LYS A 46 8.99 13.92 -15.88
N TYR A 47 10.08 13.63 -15.20
CA TYR A 47 11.34 14.37 -15.32
C TYR A 47 12.42 13.64 -16.13
N GLY A 48 12.13 12.44 -16.63
CA GLY A 48 13.08 11.62 -17.40
C GLY A 48 14.27 11.13 -16.57
N TRP A 49 14.10 10.93 -15.27
CA TRP A 49 15.18 10.44 -14.41
C TRP A 49 15.42 8.95 -14.65
N PRO A 50 16.69 8.50 -14.65
CA PRO A 50 17.00 7.09 -14.83
C PRO A 50 16.51 6.29 -13.62
N VAL A 51 15.77 5.21 -13.87
CA VAL A 51 15.38 4.21 -12.87
C VAL A 51 16.27 2.98 -13.07
N LYS A 52 17.03 2.60 -12.03
CA LYS A 52 18.02 1.50 -12.10
C LYS A 52 17.60 0.27 -11.30
N ALA A 53 16.67 0.42 -10.37
CA ALA A 53 16.08 -0.69 -9.62
C ALA A 53 14.70 -1.06 -10.17
N ASP A 54 14.25 -2.26 -9.83
CA ASP A 54 12.89 -2.69 -10.08
C ASP A 54 11.89 -1.76 -9.37
N ALA A 55 10.79 -1.38 -10.04
CA ALA A 55 9.87 -0.38 -9.51
C ALA A 55 9.18 -0.80 -8.19
N ALA A 56 9.08 -2.10 -7.90
CA ALA A 56 8.51 -2.59 -6.64
C ALA A 56 9.52 -2.62 -5.49
N CYS A 57 10.81 -2.35 -5.76
CA CYS A 57 11.88 -2.30 -4.78
C CYS A 57 11.81 -0.97 -4.01
N VAL A 58 11.52 -1.04 -2.71
CA VAL A 58 11.44 0.16 -1.86
C VAL A 58 12.82 0.50 -1.35
N ALA A 59 13.19 1.78 -1.47
CA ALA A 59 14.40 2.36 -0.90
C ALA A 59 15.70 1.64 -1.33
N ASP A 60 15.80 1.28 -2.61
CA ASP A 60 16.90 0.52 -3.20
C ASP A 60 18.30 1.13 -2.92
N TRP A 61 18.41 2.46 -3.00
CA TRP A 61 19.65 3.17 -2.72
C TRP A 61 20.01 3.17 -1.23
N ASP A 62 19.02 3.36 -0.36
CA ASP A 62 19.22 3.41 1.09
C ASP A 62 19.61 2.01 1.62
N ALA A 63 19.02 0.97 1.05
CA ALA A 63 19.19 -0.42 1.46
C ALA A 63 20.59 -1.00 1.20
N THR A 64 21.44 -0.33 0.42
CA THR A 64 22.78 -0.80 0.05
C THR A 64 23.69 -1.12 1.25
N GLY A 65 23.50 -0.45 2.39
CA GLY A 65 24.32 -0.64 3.59
C GLY A 65 23.86 -1.75 4.53
N TYR A 66 22.66 -2.31 4.32
CA TYR A 66 22.01 -3.18 5.32
C TYR A 66 21.09 -4.26 4.71
N SER A 67 21.17 -4.51 3.40
CA SER A 67 20.45 -5.58 2.71
C SER A 67 21.35 -6.31 1.70
N GLU A 68 21.01 -7.55 1.37
CA GLU A 68 21.66 -8.31 0.30
C GLU A 68 21.18 -7.87 -1.09
N ALA A 69 21.99 -8.12 -2.12
CA ALA A 69 21.61 -7.83 -3.49
C ALA A 69 20.51 -8.80 -3.99
N PRO A 70 19.45 -8.32 -4.71
CA PRO A 70 19.18 -6.92 -5.03
C PRO A 70 18.75 -6.11 -3.80
N HIS A 71 19.41 -4.96 -3.59
CA HIS A 71 19.17 -4.13 -2.42
C HIS A 71 17.77 -3.53 -2.45
N CYS A 72 16.89 -4.03 -1.61
CA CYS A 72 15.57 -3.50 -1.34
C CYS A 72 15.36 -3.50 0.18
N LEU A 73 14.85 -2.41 0.75
CA LEU A 73 14.42 -2.43 2.14
C LEU A 73 13.28 -3.44 2.30
N ARG A 74 12.30 -3.36 1.39
CA ARG A 74 11.17 -4.28 1.23
C ARG A 74 10.73 -4.29 -0.24
N ARG A 75 9.87 -5.25 -0.59
CA ARG A 75 9.22 -5.31 -1.90
C ARG A 75 7.70 -5.25 -1.75
N ILE A 76 7.05 -4.44 -2.58
CA ILE A 76 5.58 -4.32 -2.61
C ILE A 76 4.92 -5.28 -3.61
N ASP A 77 5.70 -6.14 -4.28
CA ASP A 77 5.21 -7.11 -5.25
C ASP A 77 5.36 -8.57 -4.77
N GLY A 78 5.59 -8.78 -3.48
CA GLY A 78 5.73 -10.11 -2.87
C GLY A 78 4.48 -10.98 -2.97
N THR A 79 4.60 -12.22 -2.46
CA THR A 79 3.53 -13.24 -2.54
C THR A 79 2.78 -13.46 -1.24
N LYS A 80 3.14 -12.75 -0.16
CA LYS A 80 2.53 -12.95 1.16
C LYS A 80 1.01 -12.81 1.12
N THR A 81 0.32 -13.68 1.87
CA THR A 81 -1.11 -13.60 2.13
C THR A 81 -1.35 -13.35 3.62
N TYR A 82 -2.62 -13.14 4.00
CA TYR A 82 -3.02 -12.95 5.39
C TYR A 82 -2.59 -14.08 6.35
N ALA A 83 -2.31 -15.27 5.83
CA ALA A 83 -1.82 -16.40 6.60
C ALA A 83 -0.35 -16.25 7.04
N ASP A 84 0.43 -15.42 6.34
CA ASP A 84 1.87 -15.23 6.58
C ASP A 84 2.18 -14.17 7.65
N ARG A 85 1.15 -13.64 8.33
CA ARG A 85 1.34 -12.58 9.33
C ARG A 85 2.15 -13.06 10.53
N GLU A 86 3.06 -12.22 10.98
CA GLU A 86 3.92 -12.46 12.14
C GLU A 86 3.73 -11.42 13.26
N GLY A 87 2.84 -10.44 13.06
CA GLY A 87 2.55 -9.40 14.04
C GLY A 87 3.57 -8.27 14.05
N GLU A 88 4.42 -8.20 13.03
CA GLU A 88 5.38 -7.12 12.80
C GLU A 88 4.88 -6.24 11.65
N VAL A 89 4.80 -4.94 11.89
CA VAL A 89 4.08 -4.01 11.02
C VAL A 89 4.68 -3.90 9.62
N HIS A 90 6.00 -3.94 9.49
CA HIS A 90 6.66 -3.83 8.20
C HIS A 90 6.53 -5.15 7.40
N ALA A 91 6.70 -6.29 8.06
CA ALA A 91 6.58 -7.61 7.47
C ALA A 91 5.14 -7.94 7.04
N ASP A 92 4.16 -7.62 7.89
CA ASP A 92 2.74 -7.80 7.59
C ASP A 92 2.26 -6.75 6.57
N GLY A 93 2.89 -5.57 6.54
CA GLY A 93 2.61 -4.51 5.58
C GLY A 93 2.85 -4.91 4.12
N GLU A 94 3.76 -5.85 3.85
CA GLU A 94 3.98 -6.38 2.51
C GLU A 94 2.75 -7.08 1.91
N ILE A 95 1.87 -7.64 2.75
CA ILE A 95 0.58 -8.20 2.30
C ILE A 95 -0.31 -7.09 1.75
N TRP A 96 -0.41 -5.99 2.51
CA TRP A 96 -1.28 -4.88 2.18
C TRP A 96 -0.74 -4.07 0.99
N SER A 97 0.55 -3.76 0.96
CA SER A 97 1.17 -2.97 -0.11
C SER A 97 1.08 -3.68 -1.46
N ARG A 98 1.13 -5.02 -1.47
CA ARG A 98 0.87 -5.82 -2.67
C ARG A 98 -0.56 -5.71 -3.16
N ALA A 99 -1.57 -5.73 -2.28
CA ALA A 99 -2.94 -5.47 -2.69
C ALA A 99 -3.08 -4.06 -3.32
N LEU A 100 -2.43 -3.04 -2.73
CA LEU A 100 -2.44 -1.68 -3.29
C LEU A 100 -1.80 -1.63 -4.69
N LEU A 101 -0.69 -2.34 -4.90
CA LEU A 101 -0.04 -2.46 -6.21
C LEU A 101 -0.94 -3.16 -7.23
N ASP A 102 -1.63 -4.24 -6.85
CA ASP A 102 -2.56 -4.96 -7.72
C ASP A 102 -3.77 -4.09 -8.11
N ILE A 103 -4.32 -3.31 -7.18
CA ILE A 103 -5.35 -2.30 -7.46
C ILE A 103 -4.84 -1.29 -8.49
N ARG A 104 -3.63 -0.75 -8.28
CA ARG A 104 -3.00 0.22 -9.17
C ARG A 104 -2.74 -0.33 -10.56
N THR A 105 -2.34 -1.59 -10.64
CA THR A 105 -2.11 -2.30 -11.91
C THR A 105 -3.41 -2.50 -12.67
N SER A 106 -4.49 -2.88 -11.96
CA SER A 106 -5.78 -3.16 -12.60
C SER A 106 -6.54 -1.89 -13.02
N LEU A 107 -6.46 -0.80 -12.25
CA LEU A 107 -7.27 0.41 -12.47
C LEU A 107 -6.49 1.59 -13.06
N GLY A 108 -5.16 1.47 -13.11
CA GLY A 108 -4.25 2.56 -13.45
C GLY A 108 -4.06 3.55 -12.30
N ALA A 109 -2.92 4.25 -12.33
CA ALA A 109 -2.46 5.13 -11.26
C ALA A 109 -3.53 6.12 -10.77
N ARG A 110 -4.08 6.94 -11.67
CA ARG A 110 -5.01 8.01 -11.30
C ARG A 110 -6.25 7.51 -10.55
N THR A 111 -6.83 6.39 -10.98
CA THR A 111 -8.06 5.85 -10.39
C THR A 111 -7.76 5.18 -9.06
N ALA A 112 -6.75 4.31 -9.04
CA ALA A 112 -6.34 3.59 -7.84
C ALA A 112 -5.88 4.52 -6.72
N ASP A 113 -4.98 5.46 -7.02
CA ASP A 113 -4.42 6.39 -6.02
C ASP A 113 -5.54 7.21 -5.35
N ARG A 114 -6.54 7.63 -6.13
CA ARG A 114 -7.72 8.34 -5.61
C ARG A 114 -8.57 7.45 -4.71
N ILE A 115 -8.83 6.19 -5.09
CA ILE A 115 -9.59 5.25 -4.26
C ILE A 115 -8.86 5.01 -2.94
N ILE A 116 -7.56 4.68 -3.02
CA ILE A 116 -6.73 4.31 -1.86
C ILE A 116 -6.66 5.46 -0.85
N VAL A 117 -6.40 6.69 -1.32
CA VAL A 117 -6.36 7.87 -0.43
C VAL A 117 -7.74 8.23 0.12
N ASN A 118 -8.82 8.11 -0.67
CA ASN A 118 -10.16 8.42 -0.18
C ASN A 118 -10.67 7.38 0.83
N ALA A 119 -10.29 6.12 0.69
CA ALA A 119 -10.70 5.04 1.59
C ALA A 119 -10.19 5.28 3.02
N GLN A 120 -8.99 5.84 3.16
CA GLN A 120 -8.35 6.10 4.46
C GLN A 120 -9.16 7.03 5.37
N PHE A 121 -9.93 7.97 4.81
CA PHE A 121 -10.83 8.84 5.59
C PHE A 121 -11.96 8.06 6.28
N GLY A 122 -12.23 6.82 5.87
CA GLY A 122 -13.21 5.93 6.50
C GLY A 122 -12.61 4.99 7.55
N PHE A 123 -11.30 5.07 7.82
CA PHE A 123 -10.63 4.22 8.79
C PHE A 123 -10.74 4.79 10.21
N ALA A 124 -10.57 3.93 11.21
CA ALA A 124 -10.36 4.24 12.63
C ALA A 124 -8.91 3.91 13.05
N PRO A 125 -8.44 4.43 14.21
CA PRO A 125 -7.06 4.23 14.65
C PRO A 125 -6.57 2.78 14.72
N ASP A 126 -7.48 1.84 14.98
CA ASP A 126 -7.28 0.40 15.19
C ASP A 126 -7.77 -0.47 14.03
N THR A 127 -8.08 0.12 12.87
CA THR A 127 -8.68 -0.56 11.72
C THR A 127 -7.97 -1.88 11.36
N SER A 128 -8.75 -2.96 11.26
CA SER A 128 -8.29 -4.27 10.80
C SER A 128 -8.10 -4.32 9.29
N PHE A 129 -7.32 -5.29 8.79
CA PHE A 129 -7.17 -5.55 7.36
C PHE A 129 -8.53 -5.79 6.67
N ARG A 130 -9.41 -6.55 7.32
CA ARG A 130 -10.76 -6.81 6.83
C ARG A 130 -11.55 -5.52 6.66
N ASP A 131 -11.59 -4.69 7.69
CA ASP A 131 -12.43 -3.48 7.67
C ASP A 131 -11.85 -2.43 6.73
N ALA A 132 -10.53 -2.30 6.63
CA ALA A 132 -9.87 -1.48 5.63
C ALA A 132 -10.20 -1.96 4.20
N ALA A 133 -10.20 -3.27 3.95
CA ALA A 133 -10.48 -3.82 2.62
C ALA A 133 -11.93 -3.56 2.22
N LEU A 134 -12.88 -3.84 3.11
CA LEU A 134 -14.31 -3.58 2.88
C LEU A 134 -14.58 -2.08 2.64
N THR A 135 -13.93 -1.21 3.41
CA THR A 135 -14.04 0.25 3.25
C THR A 135 -13.47 0.72 1.91
N THR A 136 -12.34 0.13 1.49
CA THR A 136 -11.71 0.47 0.20
C THR A 136 -12.58 0.00 -0.98
N ILE A 137 -13.20 -1.18 -0.88
CA ILE A 137 -14.15 -1.69 -1.89
C ILE A 137 -15.39 -0.78 -1.98
N ALA A 138 -15.97 -0.41 -0.84
CA ALA A 138 -17.12 0.49 -0.81
C ALA A 138 -16.78 1.88 -1.37
N THR A 139 -15.57 2.37 -1.10
CA THR A 139 -15.06 3.63 -1.66
C THR A 139 -14.92 3.54 -3.19
N ALA A 140 -14.37 2.44 -3.71
CA ALA A 140 -14.26 2.20 -5.14
C ALA A 140 -15.62 2.17 -5.84
N GLU A 141 -16.60 1.46 -5.26
CA GLU A 141 -17.98 1.41 -5.75
C GLU A 141 -18.57 2.83 -5.84
N LYS A 142 -18.45 3.59 -4.76
CA LYS A 142 -19.00 4.96 -4.68
C LYS A 142 -18.37 5.91 -5.70
N MET A 143 -17.07 5.80 -5.94
CA MET A 143 -16.34 6.76 -6.79
C MET A 143 -16.36 6.39 -8.28
N TYR A 144 -16.35 5.09 -8.59
CA TYR A 144 -16.07 4.60 -9.95
C TYR A 144 -16.95 3.39 -10.36
N GLY A 145 -17.88 2.96 -9.50
CA GLY A 145 -18.85 1.90 -9.78
C GLY A 145 -18.30 0.48 -9.64
N SER A 146 -19.16 -0.49 -9.98
CA SER A 146 -18.95 -1.92 -9.72
C SER A 146 -17.73 -2.54 -10.37
N GLY A 147 -17.29 -2.04 -11.53
CA GLY A 147 -16.04 -2.48 -12.16
C GLY A 147 -14.80 -2.18 -11.31
N ALA A 148 -14.72 -0.98 -10.75
CA ALA A 148 -13.63 -0.60 -9.86
C ALA A 148 -13.71 -1.34 -8.52
N ALA A 149 -14.91 -1.47 -7.95
CA ALA A 149 -15.12 -2.23 -6.73
C ALA A 149 -14.71 -3.70 -6.88
N LYS A 150 -15.00 -4.31 -8.04
CA LYS A 150 -14.55 -5.67 -8.35
C LYS A 150 -13.04 -5.79 -8.40
N ALA A 151 -12.35 -4.88 -9.11
CA ALA A 151 -10.88 -4.90 -9.17
C ALA A 151 -10.24 -4.78 -7.78
N VAL A 152 -10.78 -3.90 -6.93
CA VAL A 152 -10.32 -3.75 -5.54
C VAL A 152 -10.58 -5.02 -4.71
N ARG A 153 -11.77 -5.61 -4.84
CA ARG A 153 -12.11 -6.86 -4.17
C ARG A 153 -11.20 -8.00 -4.58
N ASP A 154 -10.91 -8.12 -5.88
CA ASP A 154 -10.05 -9.18 -6.41
C ASP A 154 -8.62 -9.04 -5.89
N ALA A 155 -8.08 -7.82 -5.77
CA ALA A 155 -6.76 -7.58 -5.20
C ALA A 155 -6.65 -8.03 -3.72
N PHE A 156 -7.64 -7.70 -2.90
CA PHE A 156 -7.67 -8.15 -1.50
C PHE A 156 -7.94 -9.65 -1.37
N ARG A 157 -8.77 -10.25 -2.23
CA ARG A 157 -8.95 -11.71 -2.28
C ARG A 157 -7.68 -12.44 -2.66
N ALA A 158 -6.89 -11.89 -3.57
CA ALA A 158 -5.60 -12.46 -3.96
C ALA A 158 -4.59 -12.47 -2.80
N ARG A 159 -4.81 -11.68 -1.74
CA ARG A 159 -4.04 -11.68 -0.48
C ARG A 159 -4.74 -12.43 0.65
N GLU A 160 -5.84 -13.11 0.36
CA GLU A 160 -6.65 -13.89 1.30
C GLU A 160 -7.13 -13.07 2.52
N ILE A 161 -7.37 -11.76 2.32
CA ILE A 161 -7.89 -10.90 3.39
C ILE A 161 -9.26 -11.44 3.84
N PRO A 162 -9.45 -11.70 5.14
CA PRO A 162 -10.65 -12.40 5.62
C PRO A 162 -11.91 -11.57 5.39
N GLY A 163 -12.96 -12.23 4.89
CA GLY A 163 -14.29 -11.62 4.75
C GLY A 163 -14.50 -10.75 3.51
N VAL A 164 -13.62 -10.83 2.50
CA VAL A 164 -13.68 -10.07 1.24
C VAL A 164 -14.20 -10.91 0.07
#